data_AF-A0A384I788-F1
#
_entry.id   AF-A0A384I788-F1
#
_cell.length_a   1.000
_cell.length_b   1.000
_cell.length_c   1.000
_cell.angle_alpha   90.00
_cell.angle_beta   90.00
_cell.angle_gamma   90.00
#
_symmetry.space_group_name_H-M   'P 1'
#
loop_
_entity.id
_entity.type
_entity.pdbx_description
1 polymer ?
#
loop_
_entity_poly.entity_id
_entity_poly.type
_entity_poly.pdbx_seq_one_letter_code
_entity_poly.pdbx_strand_id
1 'polypeptide(L)'
;MWTATMTGMTHGYNGSQVLFRQAKARAIAARRFVGEADQEQAEGRSGIERRQREKDAVIATLVLAQGAGEAYVNWVFLQAGVRPSGTWIDRWGGLRNAARELGRNNKFGLPSEHRRFFNELDAWRNYLLHGDERSRKSLRQALEAQGRTDLTNETDLLDSAYAALVMDRAEAAFRWAEQQTGIQAPFLDGAWAAFEEC
;
A
#
# COMPACT_ATOMS: atom_id res chain seq x y z
N MET A 1 18.65 -45.86 4.76
CA MET A 1 18.25 -44.91 3.70
C MET A 1 17.42 -43.84 4.39
N TRP A 2 18.04 -42.70 4.73
CA TRP A 2 17.39 -41.64 5.50
C TRP A 2 16.73 -40.66 4.54
N THR A 3 15.40 -40.68 4.47
CA THR A 3 14.60 -39.62 3.86
C THR A 3 14.73 -38.37 4.72
N ALA A 4 15.47 -37.37 4.22
CA ALA A 4 15.49 -36.04 4.79
C ALA A 4 14.10 -35.42 4.58
N THR A 5 13.29 -35.41 5.64
CA THR A 5 12.09 -34.59 5.72
C THR A 5 12.54 -33.14 5.61
N MET A 6 12.24 -32.46 4.50
CA MET A 6 12.38 -31.01 4.42
C MET A 6 11.54 -30.42 5.54
N THR A 7 12.20 -29.94 6.59
CA THR A 7 11.60 -29.06 7.58
C THR A 7 11.18 -27.80 6.84
N GLY A 8 9.90 -27.78 6.43
CA GLY A 8 9.25 -26.59 5.92
C GLY A 8 9.48 -25.48 6.94
N MET A 9 10.27 -24.49 6.56
CA MET A 9 10.51 -23.31 7.37
C MET A 9 9.17 -22.56 7.36
N THR A 10 8.28 -22.90 8.29
CA THR A 10 7.01 -22.20 8.50
C THR A 10 7.36 -20.84 9.05
N HIS A 11 7.57 -19.88 8.14
CA HIS A 11 7.68 -18.50 8.52
C HIS A 11 6.29 -18.13 9.06
N GLY A 12 6.21 -17.84 10.36
CA GLY A 12 4.92 -17.63 11.05
C GLY A 12 4.42 -16.19 11.04
N TYR A 13 5.23 -15.22 10.59
CA TYR A 13 4.92 -13.79 10.68
C TYR A 13 5.09 -13.08 9.34
N ASN A 14 3.98 -12.50 8.85
CA ASN A 14 3.97 -11.66 7.66
C ASN A 14 3.82 -10.18 8.07
N GLY A 15 4.95 -9.45 8.10
CA GLY A 15 4.97 -8.03 8.48
C GLY A 15 4.06 -7.11 7.66
N SER A 16 3.65 -7.54 6.45
CA SER A 16 2.70 -6.78 5.65
C SER A 16 1.31 -6.70 6.27
N GLN A 17 0.90 -7.67 7.10
CA GLN A 17 -0.39 -7.64 7.82
C GLN A 17 -0.46 -6.46 8.79
N VAL A 18 0.59 -6.25 9.58
CA VAL A 18 0.67 -5.15 10.55
C VAL A 18 0.67 -3.80 9.83
N LEU A 19 1.49 -3.66 8.78
CA LEU A 19 1.56 -2.42 8.00
C LEU A 19 0.24 -2.11 7.30
N PHE A 20 -0.41 -3.11 6.71
CA PHE A 20 -1.70 -2.94 6.06
C PHE A 20 -2.80 -2.53 7.05
N ARG A 21 -2.87 -3.20 8.20
CA ARG A 21 -3.81 -2.86 9.28
C ARG A 21 -3.61 -1.41 9.75
N GLN A 22 -2.38 -1.01 9.98
CA GLN A 22 -2.07 0.37 10.40
C GLN A 22 -2.42 1.37 9.30
N ALA A 23 -2.14 1.07 8.03
CA ALA A 23 -2.56 1.92 6.90
C ALA A 23 -4.08 2.11 6.88
N LYS A 24 -4.84 1.02 7.07
CA LYS A 24 -6.31 1.05 7.13
C LYS A 24 -6.82 1.89 8.31
N ALA A 25 -6.23 1.73 9.50
CA ALA A 25 -6.58 2.53 10.67
C ALA A 25 -6.35 4.03 10.43
N ARG A 26 -5.23 4.41 9.78
CA ARG A 26 -4.95 5.81 9.43
C ARG A 26 -5.89 6.36 8.37
N ALA A 27 -6.30 5.56 7.40
CA ALA A 27 -7.32 5.97 6.43
C ALA A 27 -8.68 6.24 7.11
N ILE A 28 -9.06 5.43 8.10
CA ILE A 28 -10.28 5.65 8.91
C ILE A 28 -10.13 6.91 9.77
N ALA A 29 -8.98 7.09 10.43
CA ALA A 29 -8.71 8.29 11.22
C ALA A 29 -8.77 9.57 10.38
N ALA A 30 -8.28 9.56 9.14
CA ALA A 30 -8.40 10.69 8.22
C ALA A 30 -9.86 11.08 7.98
N ARG A 31 -10.75 10.10 7.76
CA ARG A 31 -12.21 10.33 7.64
C ARG A 31 -12.82 10.89 8.92
N ARG A 32 -12.35 10.45 10.09
CA ARG A 32 -12.81 11.03 11.36
C ARG A 32 -12.38 12.50 11.47
N PHE A 33 -11.13 12.81 11.17
CA PHE A 33 -10.61 14.18 11.29
C PHE A 33 -11.29 15.18 10.36
N VAL A 34 -11.67 14.79 9.14
CA VAL A 34 -12.51 15.67 8.29
C VAL A 34 -13.88 15.94 8.92
N GLY A 35 -14.54 14.90 9.45
CA GLY A 35 -15.84 15.07 10.12
C GLY A 35 -15.76 15.97 11.35
N GLU A 36 -14.71 15.81 12.16
CA GLU A 36 -14.41 16.70 13.30
C GLU A 36 -14.12 18.13 12.84
N ALA A 37 -13.38 18.32 11.74
CA ALA A 37 -13.12 19.65 11.19
C ALA A 37 -14.40 20.36 10.74
N ASP A 38 -15.28 19.64 10.04
CA ASP A 38 -16.54 20.17 9.52
C ASP A 38 -17.49 20.54 10.68
N GLN A 39 -17.49 19.73 11.75
CA GLN A 39 -18.22 20.05 12.98
C GLN A 39 -17.66 21.31 13.65
N GLU A 40 -16.34 21.42 13.82
CA GLU A 40 -15.71 22.61 14.41
C GLU A 40 -16.05 23.87 13.61
N GLN A 41 -16.08 23.79 12.27
CA GLN A 41 -16.46 24.90 11.39
C GLN A 41 -17.94 25.27 11.53
N ALA A 42 -18.84 24.29 11.64
CA ALA A 42 -20.26 24.54 11.87
C ALA A 42 -20.52 25.26 13.20
N GLU A 43 -19.65 25.04 14.20
CA GLU A 43 -19.68 25.69 15.51
C GLU A 43 -18.93 27.05 15.55
N GLY A 44 -18.46 27.55 14.39
CA GLY A 44 -17.76 28.83 14.27
C GLY A 44 -16.27 28.81 14.67
N ARG A 45 -15.69 27.62 14.84
CA ARG A 45 -14.24 27.43 15.08
C ARG A 45 -13.52 27.21 13.74
N SER A 46 -12.17 27.21 13.75
CA SER A 46 -11.39 27.19 12.50
C SER A 46 -11.35 25.82 11.81
N GLY A 47 -11.37 24.71 12.55
CA GLY A 47 -11.19 23.35 12.02
C GLY A 47 -9.78 23.06 11.47
N ILE A 48 -8.85 24.03 11.52
CA ILE A 48 -7.54 23.94 10.85
C ILE A 48 -6.68 22.81 11.43
N GLU A 49 -6.66 22.64 12.76
CA GLU A 49 -5.89 21.57 13.39
C GLU A 49 -6.38 20.19 12.94
N ARG A 50 -7.69 20.00 12.84
CA ARG A 50 -8.31 18.74 12.38
C ARG A 50 -7.97 18.45 10.93
N ARG A 51 -7.98 19.46 10.06
CA ARG A 51 -7.52 19.33 8.66
C ARG A 51 -6.03 19.00 8.55
N GLN A 52 -5.19 19.50 9.45
CA GLN A 52 -3.78 19.09 9.49
C GLN A 52 -3.63 17.63 9.92
N ARG A 53 -4.37 17.19 10.94
CA ARG A 53 -4.39 15.78 11.37
C ARG A 53 -4.93 14.84 10.30
N GLU A 54 -5.91 15.28 9.50
CA GLU A 54 -6.34 14.56 8.29
C GLU A 54 -5.16 14.32 7.35
N LYS A 55 -4.43 15.38 6.96
CA LYS A 55 -3.27 15.28 6.07
C LYS A 55 -2.19 14.34 6.61
N ASP A 56 -1.86 14.45 7.89
CA ASP A 56 -0.86 13.60 8.54
C ASP A 56 -1.29 12.11 8.51
N ALA A 57 -2.58 11.84 8.72
CA ALA A 57 -3.14 10.50 8.63
C ALA A 57 -3.12 9.95 7.18
N VAL A 58 -3.36 10.80 6.17
CA VAL A 58 -3.25 10.41 4.75
C VAL A 58 -1.81 10.09 4.37
N ILE A 59 -0.85 10.91 4.81
CA ILE A 59 0.60 10.64 4.61
C ILE A 59 0.99 9.31 5.25
N ALA A 60 0.55 9.07 6.50
CA ALA A 60 0.82 7.80 7.18
C ALA A 60 0.21 6.61 6.41
N THR A 61 -1.01 6.77 5.88
CA THR A 61 -1.67 5.75 5.05
C THR A 61 -0.82 5.39 3.83
N LEU A 62 -0.32 6.39 3.08
CA LEU A 62 0.52 6.19 1.89
C LEU A 62 1.78 5.38 2.21
N VAL A 63 2.52 5.82 3.23
CA VAL A 63 3.81 5.20 3.61
C VAL A 63 3.59 3.77 4.11
N LEU A 64 2.55 3.54 4.92
CA LEU A 64 2.24 2.21 5.44
C LEU A 64 1.70 1.26 4.35
N ALA A 65 0.90 1.76 3.41
CA ALA A 65 0.41 0.97 2.27
C ALA A 65 1.55 0.54 1.34
N GLN A 66 2.51 1.43 1.06
CA GLN A 66 3.73 1.07 0.34
C GLN A 66 4.53 0.02 1.11
N GLY A 67 4.78 0.24 2.40
CA GLY A 67 5.51 -0.71 3.24
C GLY A 67 4.84 -2.09 3.27
N ALA A 68 3.50 -2.13 3.34
CA ALA A 68 2.75 -3.37 3.22
C ALA A 68 2.96 -4.05 1.87
N GLY A 69 2.92 -3.28 0.78
CA GLY A 69 3.16 -3.77 -0.58
C GLY A 69 4.54 -4.39 -0.77
N GLU A 70 5.58 -3.74 -0.26
CA GLU A 70 6.95 -4.23 -0.30
C GLU A 70 7.16 -5.46 0.59
N ALA A 71 6.64 -5.43 1.83
CA ALA A 71 6.75 -6.56 2.76
C ALA A 71 6.01 -7.79 2.22
N TYR A 72 4.83 -7.60 1.63
CA TYR A 72 4.02 -8.70 1.11
C TYR A 72 4.68 -9.39 -0.07
N VAL A 73 5.19 -8.63 -1.05
CA VAL A 73 5.83 -9.26 -2.21
C VAL A 73 7.07 -10.05 -1.77
N ASN A 74 7.86 -9.53 -0.84
CA ASN A 74 9.00 -10.26 -0.28
C ASN A 74 8.57 -11.53 0.46
N TRP A 75 7.45 -11.46 1.19
CA TRP A 75 6.85 -12.62 1.84
C TRP A 75 6.48 -13.71 0.84
N VAL A 76 5.84 -13.36 -0.27
CA VAL A 76 5.48 -14.33 -1.32
C VAL A 76 6.72 -15.02 -1.89
N PHE A 77 7.79 -14.26 -2.17
CA PHE A 77 9.06 -14.84 -2.63
C PHE A 77 9.69 -15.79 -1.61
N LEU A 78 9.64 -15.42 -0.32
CA LEU A 78 10.14 -16.22 0.77
C LEU A 78 9.39 -17.55 0.91
N GLN A 79 8.06 -17.51 0.86
CA GLN A 79 7.20 -18.70 0.89
C GLN A 79 7.43 -19.61 -0.32
N ALA A 80 7.71 -19.02 -1.49
CA ALA A 80 8.03 -19.76 -2.71
C ALA A 80 9.48 -20.31 -2.73
N GLY A 81 10.34 -19.98 -1.76
CA GLY A 81 11.75 -20.35 -1.77
C GLY A 81 12.55 -19.70 -2.91
N VAL A 82 12.09 -18.57 -3.44
CA VAL A 82 12.72 -17.87 -4.57
C VAL A 82 13.38 -16.60 -4.07
N ARG A 83 14.63 -16.36 -4.49
CA ARG A 83 15.30 -15.10 -4.19
C ARG A 83 14.68 -13.97 -5.04
N PRO A 84 14.17 -12.88 -4.43
CA PRO A 84 13.68 -11.73 -5.19
C PRO A 84 14.84 -10.97 -5.85
N SER A 85 14.55 -10.28 -6.95
CA SER A 85 15.50 -9.40 -7.64
C SER A 85 14.84 -8.09 -8.06
N GLY A 86 15.64 -7.06 -8.29
CA GLY A 86 15.18 -5.73 -8.69
C GLY A 86 14.51 -4.93 -7.56
N THR A 87 13.83 -3.86 -7.97
CA THR A 87 13.03 -3.01 -7.09
C THR A 87 11.81 -3.76 -6.54
N TRP A 88 11.15 -3.21 -5.53
CA TRP A 88 9.94 -3.83 -4.99
C TRP A 88 8.83 -3.95 -6.07
N ILE A 89 8.74 -2.99 -6.99
CA ILE A 89 7.81 -3.02 -8.14
C ILE A 89 8.20 -4.12 -9.13
N ASP A 90 9.49 -4.33 -9.38
CA ASP A 90 9.98 -5.43 -10.22
C ASP A 90 9.60 -6.79 -9.63
N ARG A 91 9.65 -6.92 -8.29
CA ARG A 91 9.23 -8.13 -7.58
C ARG A 91 7.74 -8.40 -7.79
N TRP A 92 6.90 -7.38 -7.81
CA TRP A 92 5.48 -7.54 -8.17
C TRP A 92 5.30 -8.06 -9.60
N GLY A 93 6.11 -7.57 -10.56
CA GLY A 93 6.21 -8.14 -11.91
C GLY A 93 6.76 -9.58 -11.94
N GLY A 94 7.60 -9.92 -10.97
CA GLY A 94 8.24 -11.22 -10.80
C GLY A 94 7.38 -12.27 -10.09
N LEU A 95 6.16 -11.95 -9.64
CA LEU A 95 5.28 -12.89 -8.93
C LEU A 95 5.01 -14.19 -9.72
N ARG A 96 5.08 -14.15 -11.05
CA ARG A 96 5.00 -15.35 -11.89
C ARG A 96 6.09 -16.39 -11.58
N ASN A 97 7.27 -15.95 -11.14
CA ASN A 97 8.36 -16.84 -10.77
C ASN A 97 8.05 -17.53 -9.44
N ALA A 98 7.54 -16.79 -8.46
CA ALA A 98 7.07 -17.36 -7.20
C ALA A 98 5.89 -18.33 -7.42
N ALA A 99 4.91 -17.94 -8.24
CA ALA A 99 3.78 -18.80 -8.62
C ALA A 99 4.24 -20.11 -9.28
N ARG A 100 5.26 -20.07 -10.14
CA ARG A 100 5.84 -21.26 -10.76
C ARG A 100 6.39 -22.23 -9.71
N GLU A 101 7.20 -21.76 -8.76
CA GLU A 101 7.77 -22.64 -7.71
C GLU A 101 6.69 -23.15 -6.74
N LEU A 102 5.59 -22.40 -6.58
CA LEU A 102 4.41 -22.83 -5.83
C LEU A 102 3.49 -23.79 -6.62
N GLY A 103 3.87 -24.22 -7.83
CA GLY A 103 3.09 -25.14 -8.65
C GLY A 103 1.82 -24.53 -9.26
N ARG A 104 1.77 -23.21 -9.45
CA ARG A 104 0.62 -22.45 -9.95
C ARG A 104 0.86 -21.91 -11.36
N ASN A 105 -0.21 -21.41 -12.00
CA ASN A 105 -0.11 -20.76 -13.30
C ASN A 105 0.88 -19.59 -13.24
N ASN A 106 1.82 -19.54 -14.19
CA ASN A 106 2.85 -18.51 -14.29
C ASN A 106 2.78 -17.69 -15.58
N LYS A 107 1.75 -17.92 -16.42
CA LYS A 107 1.53 -17.18 -17.67
C LYS A 107 0.74 -15.90 -17.40
N PHE A 108 1.28 -15.04 -16.55
CA PHE A 108 0.71 -13.74 -16.22
C PHE A 108 1.80 -12.68 -16.08
N GLY A 109 1.40 -11.41 -16.15
CA GLY A 109 2.22 -10.25 -15.83
C GLY A 109 1.50 -9.36 -14.84
N LEU A 110 2.23 -8.42 -14.23
CA LEU A 110 1.64 -7.40 -13.37
C LEU A 110 0.69 -6.51 -14.18
N PRO A 111 -0.61 -6.44 -13.83
CA PRO A 111 -1.57 -5.54 -14.47
C PRO A 111 -1.07 -4.09 -14.50
N SER A 112 -1.42 -3.37 -15.57
CA SER A 112 -0.94 -2.00 -15.78
C SER A 112 -1.50 -1.05 -14.73
N GLU A 113 -2.71 -1.27 -14.22
CA GLU A 113 -3.27 -0.50 -13.11
C GLU A 113 -2.44 -0.65 -11.82
N HIS A 114 -2.03 -1.86 -11.46
CA HIS A 114 -1.23 -2.10 -10.26
C HIS A 114 0.17 -1.52 -10.41
N ARG A 115 0.78 -1.65 -11.60
CA ARG A 115 2.08 -1.01 -11.88
C ARG A 115 2.01 0.51 -11.74
N ARG A 116 0.99 1.15 -12.32
CA ARG A 116 0.79 2.61 -12.21
C ARG A 116 0.58 3.03 -10.75
N PHE A 117 -0.24 2.29 -10.01
CA PHE A 117 -0.45 2.53 -8.58
C PHE A 117 0.84 2.42 -7.76
N PHE A 118 1.67 1.40 -7.99
CA PHE A 118 2.93 1.26 -7.26
C PHE A 118 3.96 2.33 -7.61
N ASN A 119 4.02 2.74 -8.88
CA ASN A 119 4.83 3.89 -9.29
C ASN A 119 4.36 5.20 -8.62
N GLU A 120 3.04 5.37 -8.47
CA GLU A 120 2.46 6.51 -7.75
C GLU A 120 2.85 6.51 -6.26
N LEU A 121 2.78 5.35 -5.58
CA LEU A 121 3.25 5.23 -4.19
C LEU A 121 4.74 5.55 -4.05
N ASP A 122 5.58 5.02 -4.96
CA ASP A 122 7.02 5.29 -4.94
C ASP A 122 7.34 6.77 -5.17
N ALA A 123 6.61 7.42 -6.10
CA ALA A 123 6.74 8.84 -6.35
C ALA A 123 6.31 9.69 -5.15
N TRP A 124 5.22 9.31 -4.46
CA TRP A 124 4.80 9.94 -3.22
C TRP A 124 5.86 9.84 -2.14
N ARG A 125 6.42 8.64 -1.90
CA ARG A 125 7.50 8.45 -0.92
C ARG A 125 8.70 9.34 -1.24
N ASN A 126 9.14 9.38 -2.49
CA ASN A 126 10.28 10.21 -2.88
C ASN A 126 9.98 11.71 -2.70
N TYR A 127 8.77 12.16 -3.03
CA TYR A 127 8.33 13.52 -2.79
C TYR A 127 8.32 13.89 -1.29
N LEU A 128 7.74 13.02 -0.46
CA LEU A 128 7.64 13.24 0.99
C LEU A 128 9.01 13.20 1.70
N LEU A 129 9.96 12.41 1.20
CA LEU A 129 11.30 12.29 1.80
C LEU A 129 12.25 13.40 1.39
N HIS A 130 12.21 13.82 0.12
CA HIS A 130 13.23 14.71 -0.43
C HIS A 130 12.71 16.13 -0.68
N GLY A 131 11.44 16.29 -1.04
CA GLY A 131 10.84 17.61 -1.29
C GLY A 131 11.49 18.43 -2.40
N ASP A 132 12.38 17.84 -3.20
CA ASP A 132 13.11 18.53 -4.26
C ASP A 132 12.31 18.60 -5.57
N GLU A 133 12.73 19.47 -6.49
CA GLU A 133 12.04 19.70 -7.76
C GLU A 133 11.94 18.44 -8.63
N ARG A 134 12.92 17.53 -8.54
CA ARG A 134 12.91 16.27 -9.28
C ARG A 134 11.83 15.33 -8.74
N SER A 135 11.73 15.20 -7.42
CA SER A 135 10.72 14.39 -6.75
C SER A 135 9.31 14.94 -7.00
N ARG A 136 9.13 16.26 -6.98
CA ARG A 136 7.87 16.93 -7.33
C ARG A 136 7.47 16.64 -8.78
N LYS A 137 8.38 16.84 -9.74
CA LYS A 137 8.12 16.54 -11.15
C LYS A 137 7.76 15.07 -11.38
N SER A 138 8.45 14.15 -10.69
CA SER A 138 8.17 12.72 -10.79
C SER A 138 6.79 12.37 -10.25
N LEU A 139 6.38 12.99 -9.13
CA LEU A 139 5.03 12.85 -8.59
C LEU A 139 3.97 13.39 -9.55
N ARG A 140 4.15 14.59 -10.12
CA ARG A 140 3.22 15.14 -11.13
C ARG A 140 3.02 14.17 -12.29
N GLN A 141 4.10 13.65 -12.84
CA GLN A 141 4.03 12.68 -13.96
C GLN A 141 3.27 11.41 -13.57
N ALA A 142 3.47 10.90 -12.35
CA ALA A 142 2.75 9.73 -11.86
C ALA A 142 1.24 10.00 -11.69
N LEU A 143 0.88 11.18 -11.17
CA LEU A 143 -0.51 11.62 -10.99
C LEU A 143 -1.20 11.89 -12.34
N GLU A 144 -0.53 12.54 -13.29
CA GLU A 144 -1.02 12.77 -14.65
C GLU A 144 -1.30 11.43 -15.38
N ALA A 145 -0.44 10.43 -15.20
CA ALA A 145 -0.64 9.08 -15.76
C ALA A 145 -1.90 8.36 -15.21
N GLN A 146 -2.46 8.88 -14.12
CA GLN A 146 -3.70 8.44 -13.48
C GLN A 146 -4.89 9.37 -13.82
N GLY A 147 -4.69 10.36 -14.69
CA GLY A 147 -5.69 11.35 -15.07
C GLY A 147 -5.92 12.45 -14.03
N ARG A 148 -4.97 12.67 -13.11
CA ARG A 148 -5.02 13.78 -12.13
C ARG A 148 -4.23 14.97 -12.68
N THR A 149 -4.89 15.80 -13.46
CA THR A 149 -4.30 16.98 -14.12
C THR A 149 -4.83 18.31 -13.56
N ASP A 150 -5.78 18.26 -12.63
CA ASP A 150 -6.53 19.38 -12.08
C ASP A 150 -5.95 19.96 -10.79
N LEU A 151 -4.70 19.59 -10.46
CA LEU A 151 -4.08 19.91 -9.17
C LEU A 151 -3.30 21.23 -9.24
N THR A 152 -3.62 22.13 -8.32
CA THR A 152 -2.83 23.35 -8.10
C THR A 152 -1.56 23.03 -7.31
N ASN A 153 -1.69 22.16 -6.30
CA ASN A 153 -0.59 21.61 -5.52
C ASN A 153 -0.80 20.10 -5.30
N GLU A 154 0.27 19.31 -5.34
CA GLU A 154 0.19 17.85 -5.13
C GLU A 154 -0.38 17.53 -3.74
N THR A 155 -0.06 18.34 -2.74
CA THR A 155 -0.56 18.16 -1.37
C THR A 155 -2.06 18.41 -1.21
N ASP A 156 -2.72 19.00 -2.22
CA ASP A 156 -4.18 19.16 -2.21
C ASP A 156 -4.88 17.80 -2.33
N LEU A 157 -4.20 16.77 -2.86
CA LEU A 157 -4.71 15.40 -2.87
C LEU A 157 -4.66 14.72 -1.50
N LEU A 158 -3.99 15.27 -0.50
CA LEU A 158 -3.82 14.60 0.80
C LEU A 158 -5.07 14.74 1.67
N ASP A 159 -6.18 14.19 1.18
CA ASP A 159 -7.48 14.15 1.85
C ASP A 159 -7.91 12.71 2.17
N SER A 160 -8.94 12.60 3.00
CA SER A 160 -9.51 11.31 3.42
C SER A 160 -10.09 10.47 2.27
N ALA A 161 -10.52 11.08 1.17
CA ALA A 161 -11.00 10.37 -0.02
C ALA A 161 -9.83 9.68 -0.75
N TYR A 162 -8.70 10.36 -0.84
CA TYR A 162 -7.48 9.82 -1.41
C TYR A 162 -6.88 8.70 -0.56
N ALA A 163 -6.88 8.84 0.78
CA ALA A 163 -6.48 7.73 1.67
C ALA A 163 -7.34 6.47 1.44
N ALA A 164 -8.65 6.63 1.26
CA ALA A 164 -9.53 5.51 0.94
C ALA A 164 -9.19 4.88 -0.43
N LEU A 165 -8.98 5.70 -1.45
CA LEU A 165 -8.60 5.22 -2.78
C LEU A 165 -7.28 4.42 -2.76
N VAL A 166 -6.29 4.89 -1.98
CA VAL A 166 -5.02 4.17 -1.77
C VAL A 166 -5.26 2.80 -1.17
N MET A 167 -6.11 2.70 -0.14
CA MET A 167 -6.43 1.43 0.50
C MET A 167 -7.18 0.48 -0.43
N ASP A 168 -8.15 0.97 -1.21
CA ASP A 168 -8.89 0.16 -2.18
C ASP A 168 -7.96 -0.42 -3.25
N ARG A 169 -7.04 0.39 -3.78
CA ARG A 169 -6.04 -0.04 -4.76
C ARG A 169 -5.03 -1.04 -4.17
N ALA A 170 -4.64 -0.84 -2.91
CA ALA A 170 -3.78 -1.79 -2.20
C ALA A 170 -4.50 -3.14 -2.00
N GLU A 171 -5.75 -3.14 -1.50
CA GLU A 171 -6.55 -4.36 -1.37
C GLU A 171 -6.70 -5.09 -2.71
N ALA A 172 -6.99 -4.37 -3.78
CA ALA A 172 -7.12 -4.95 -5.12
C ALA A 172 -5.81 -5.64 -5.57
N ALA A 173 -4.67 -4.99 -5.39
CA ALA A 173 -3.37 -5.57 -5.75
C ALA A 173 -3.03 -6.82 -4.93
N PHE A 174 -3.33 -6.80 -3.62
CA PHE A 174 -3.12 -7.95 -2.75
C PHE A 174 -4.05 -9.12 -3.10
N ARG A 175 -5.34 -8.88 -3.35
CA ARG A 175 -6.30 -9.90 -3.83
C ARG A 175 -5.84 -10.53 -5.13
N TRP A 176 -5.41 -9.69 -6.07
CA TRP A 176 -4.88 -10.18 -7.34
C TRP A 176 -3.67 -11.11 -7.12
N ALA A 177 -2.70 -10.69 -6.31
CA ALA A 177 -1.52 -11.50 -6.04
C ALA A 177 -1.84 -12.81 -5.30
N GLU A 178 -2.75 -12.78 -4.31
CA GLU A 178 -3.25 -13.99 -3.65
C GLU A 178 -3.87 -14.98 -4.64
N GLN A 179 -4.68 -14.50 -5.57
CA GLN A 179 -5.27 -15.37 -6.61
C GLN A 179 -4.17 -16.07 -7.43
N GLN A 180 -3.11 -15.32 -7.80
CA GLN A 180 -2.02 -15.86 -8.60
C GLN A 180 -1.13 -16.83 -7.81
N THR A 181 -0.78 -16.50 -6.56
CA THR A 181 0.26 -17.23 -5.81
C THR A 181 -0.29 -18.16 -4.75
N GLY A 182 -1.55 -18.01 -4.34
CA GLY A 182 -2.16 -18.76 -3.24
C GLY A 182 -1.65 -18.36 -1.86
N ILE A 183 -0.74 -17.38 -1.78
CA ILE A 183 -0.29 -16.82 -0.52
C ILE A 183 -1.35 -15.82 -0.06
N GLN A 184 -1.81 -16.00 1.17
CA GLN A 184 -2.91 -15.23 1.72
C GLN A 184 -2.62 -13.74 1.76
N ALA A 185 -3.59 -12.94 1.30
CA ALA A 185 -3.50 -11.49 1.34
C ALA A 185 -3.43 -10.96 2.79
N PRO A 186 -2.76 -9.82 3.03
CA PRO A 186 -2.47 -9.34 4.38
C PRO A 186 -3.68 -8.87 5.18
N PHE A 187 -4.89 -8.84 4.60
CA PHE A 187 -6.11 -8.39 5.26
C PHE A 187 -7.06 -9.52 5.69
N LEU A 188 -6.75 -10.79 5.39
CA LEU A 188 -7.68 -11.91 5.61
C LEU A 188 -7.54 -12.60 6.98
N ASP A 189 -6.41 -12.45 7.68
CA ASP A 189 -6.22 -12.95 9.05
C ASP A 189 -5.58 -11.87 9.94
N GLY A 190 -6.24 -11.52 11.06
CA GLY A 190 -5.68 -10.65 12.11
C GLY A 190 -5.56 -9.15 11.79
N ALA A 191 -5.90 -8.71 10.58
CA ALA A 191 -5.89 -7.30 10.17
C ALA A 191 -7.19 -6.55 10.53
N TRP A 192 -7.81 -6.89 11.66
CA TRP A 192 -8.91 -6.12 12.22
C TRP A 192 -8.32 -4.90 12.93
N ALA A 193 -8.43 -3.70 12.34
CA ALA A 193 -8.25 -2.49 13.13
C ALA A 193 -9.43 -2.41 14.10
N ALA A 194 -9.15 -2.46 15.41
CA ALA A 194 -10.19 -2.15 16.39
C ALA A 194 -10.60 -0.68 16.21
N PHE A 195 -11.86 -0.34 16.48
CA PHE A 195 -12.33 1.05 16.41
C PHE A 195 -11.51 1.97 17.34
N GLU A 196 -10.92 1.40 18.40
CA GLU A 196 -10.03 2.07 19.37
C GLU A 196 -8.61 2.35 18.82
N GLU A 197 -8.19 1.72 17.73
CA GLU A 197 -6.91 2.01 17.04
C GLU A 197 -7.03 3.16 16.03
N CYS A 198 -8.25 3.63 15.78
CA CYS A 198 -8.59 4.71 14.88
C CYS A 198 -8.65 6.02 15.65
#